data_AF-A0A9P6NV05-F1
#
_entry.id   AF-A0A9P6NV05-F1
#
_cell.length_a   1.000
_cell.length_b   1.000
_cell.length_c   1.000
_cell.angle_alpha   90.00
_cell.angle_beta   90.00
_cell.angle_gamma   90.00
#
_symmetry.space_group_name_H-M   'P 1'
#
loop_
_entity.id
_entity.type
_entity.pdbx_description
1 polymer ?
#
loop_
_entity_poly.entity_id
_entity_poly.type
_entity_poly.pdbx_seq_one_letter_code
_entity_poly.pdbx_strand_id
1 'polypeptide(L)'
;ILSDGFSVHLQFSRTKRPKSVVDEEIKVGDLRTDAINEFFRPVAIDPGVRHLFTASYDYGSGEHEIRRCSTPEYYALTGSARRNHDLDKKKQASGVKLIESEFPTAKTANRDQYREYLQYFFAHGRTLFDFYNASRGQERFYNYQGRQRAKAEIANILINGGRKYNRQRRKNTKQNRRARKMNRRRKKRKQARLRQQQAEEGDSSDINAREA
;
A
#
# COMPACT_ATOMS: atom_id res chain seq x y z
N ILE A 1 -23.70 4.93 -21.81
CA ILE A 1 -22.38 4.60 -22.41
C ILE A 1 -22.28 3.07 -22.39
N LEU A 2 -22.51 2.44 -23.54
CA LEU A 2 -22.30 1.01 -23.77
C LEU A 2 -20.83 0.83 -24.16
N SER A 3 -20.06 0.08 -23.38
CA SER A 3 -18.71 -0.36 -23.78
C SER A 3 -18.77 -1.83 -24.18
N ASP A 4 -18.35 -2.11 -25.40
CA ASP A 4 -18.31 -3.36 -26.17
C ASP A 4 -17.42 -4.49 -25.60
N GLY A 5 -16.93 -4.38 -24.36
CA GLY A 5 -16.22 -5.46 -23.70
C GLY A 5 -14.77 -5.67 -24.15
N PHE A 6 -14.19 -4.78 -24.97
CA PHE A 6 -12.78 -4.89 -25.34
C PHE A 6 -11.84 -4.22 -24.32
N SER A 7 -10.74 -4.92 -23.99
CA SER A 7 -9.65 -4.36 -23.19
C SER A 7 -8.44 -4.07 -24.09
N VAL A 8 -8.02 -2.80 -24.15
CA VAL A 8 -6.81 -2.41 -24.90
C VAL A 8 -5.58 -2.64 -24.03
N HIS A 9 -4.68 -3.53 -24.46
CA HIS A 9 -3.38 -3.74 -23.84
C HIS A 9 -2.31 -2.96 -24.62
N LEU A 10 -1.89 -1.81 -24.10
CA LEU A 10 -0.83 -1.00 -24.70
C LEU A 10 0.53 -1.46 -24.16
N GLN A 11 1.31 -2.11 -25.02
CA GLN A 11 2.70 -2.47 -24.72
C GLN A 11 3.64 -1.41 -25.30
N PHE A 12 4.31 -0.68 -24.41
CA PHE A 12 5.37 0.25 -24.80
C PHE A 12 6.70 -0.51 -24.85
N SER A 13 7.16 -0.77 -26.07
CA SER A 13 8.47 -1.36 -26.33
C SER A 13 9.49 -0.25 -26.55
N ARG A 14 10.59 -0.25 -25.80
CA ARG A 14 11.73 0.61 -26.12
C ARG A 14 12.37 0.08 -27.41
N THR A 15 12.61 0.94 -28.40
CA THR A 15 13.39 0.58 -29.59
C THR A 15 14.76 0.05 -29.17
N LYS A 16 15.23 -1.03 -29.82
CA LYS A 16 16.57 -1.59 -29.57
C LYS A 16 17.58 -0.45 -29.68
N ARG A 17 18.38 -0.24 -28.62
CA ARG A 17 19.50 0.71 -28.68
C ARG A 17 20.39 0.33 -29.88
N PRO A 18 20.78 1.29 -30.74
CA PRO A 18 21.72 1.00 -31.80
C PRO A 18 23.03 0.48 -31.18
N LYS A 19 23.60 -0.57 -31.79
CA LYS A 19 24.84 -1.21 -31.31
C LYS A 19 26.05 -0.27 -31.26
N SER A 20 25.96 0.91 -31.89
CA SER A 20 27.00 1.94 -31.92
C SER A 20 27.03 2.85 -30.70
N VAL A 21 26.03 2.78 -29.81
CA VAL A 21 26.09 3.46 -28.52
C VAL A 21 26.88 2.58 -27.58
N VAL A 22 28.18 2.84 -27.48
CA VAL A 22 28.99 2.34 -26.38
C VAL A 22 28.44 3.03 -25.13
N ASP A 23 27.85 2.26 -24.20
CA ASP A 23 27.58 2.79 -22.88
C ASP A 23 28.98 3.09 -22.27
N GLU A 24 29.38 4.36 -22.26
CA GLU A 24 30.60 4.79 -21.57
C GLU A 24 30.41 4.46 -20.08
N GLU A 25 31.07 3.40 -19.65
CA GLU A 25 31.08 2.99 -18.25
C GLU A 25 31.98 3.97 -17.49
N ILE A 26 31.38 5.03 -16.94
CA ILE A 26 32.06 5.98 -16.07
C ILE A 26 32.47 5.24 -14.79
N LYS A 27 33.77 5.04 -14.60
CA LYS A 27 34.32 4.43 -13.40
C LYS A 27 34.50 5.50 -12.33
N VAL A 28 34.48 5.08 -11.08
CA VAL A 28 34.73 5.99 -9.94
C VAL A 28 36.12 6.64 -10.04
N GLY A 29 37.11 5.96 -10.64
CA GLY A 29 38.44 6.52 -10.90
C GLY A 29 38.48 7.62 -11.97
N ASP A 30 37.44 7.73 -12.80
CA ASP A 30 37.34 8.76 -13.84
C ASP A 30 36.81 10.10 -13.26
N LEU A 31 36.30 10.07 -12.04
CA LEU A 31 35.75 11.22 -11.33
C LEU A 31 36.78 11.79 -10.34
N ARG A 32 37.32 12.97 -10.63
CA ARG A 32 38.18 13.70 -9.68
C ARG A 32 37.37 14.06 -8.44
N THR A 33 37.94 13.87 -7.25
CA THR A 33 37.27 14.14 -5.95
C THR A 33 36.72 15.57 -5.89
N ASP A 34 37.45 16.52 -6.46
CA ASP A 34 37.13 17.93 -6.54
C ASP A 34 35.85 18.16 -7.37
N ALA A 35 35.74 17.49 -8.53
CA ALA A 35 34.56 17.54 -9.39
C ALA A 35 33.35 16.84 -8.76
N ILE A 36 33.56 15.76 -8.00
CA ILE A 36 32.50 15.11 -7.22
C ILE A 36 31.92 16.08 -6.19
N ASN A 37 32.78 16.83 -5.49
CA ASN A 37 32.35 17.77 -4.46
C ASN A 37 31.65 19.01 -5.02
N GLU A 38 32.05 19.47 -6.22
CA GLU A 38 31.48 20.67 -6.84
C GLU A 38 30.17 20.39 -7.59
N PHE A 39 30.09 19.28 -8.32
CA PHE A 39 28.97 19.01 -9.24
C PHE A 39 28.02 17.91 -8.78
N PHE A 40 28.44 17.05 -7.85
CA PHE A 40 27.67 15.90 -7.43
C PHE A 40 27.37 15.93 -5.93
N ARG A 41 26.34 15.17 -5.56
CA ARG A 41 26.05 14.87 -4.16
C ARG A 41 26.14 13.35 -3.98
N PRO A 42 27.21 12.82 -3.39
CA PRO A 42 27.33 11.38 -3.20
C PRO A 42 26.23 10.89 -2.24
N VAL A 43 25.59 9.79 -2.61
CA VAL A 43 24.54 9.15 -1.82
C VAL A 43 24.78 7.65 -1.78
N ALA A 44 25.04 7.12 -0.60
CA ALA A 44 25.06 5.68 -0.37
C ALA A 44 23.64 5.21 -0.04
N ILE A 45 23.10 4.29 -0.85
CA ILE A 45 21.73 3.77 -0.68
C ILE A 45 21.79 2.30 -0.28
N ASP A 46 21.20 2.00 0.87
CA ASP A 46 20.98 0.63 1.36
C ASP A 46 19.49 0.26 1.23
N PRO A 47 19.13 -0.66 0.31
CA PRO A 47 17.80 -1.24 0.25
C PRO A 47 17.63 -2.33 1.32
N GLY A 48 16.57 -2.26 2.13
CA GLY A 48 16.33 -3.21 3.22
C GLY A 48 14.93 -3.82 3.26
N VAL A 49 14.75 -4.81 4.14
CA VAL A 49 13.44 -5.47 4.34
C VAL A 49 12.45 -4.54 5.05
N ARG A 50 12.90 -3.89 6.13
CA ARG A 50 12.08 -2.97 6.95
C ARG A 50 11.99 -1.57 6.32
N HIS A 51 13.09 -1.14 5.72
CA HIS A 51 13.22 0.15 5.06
C HIS A 51 13.33 -0.06 3.57
N LEU A 52 12.42 0.55 2.81
CA LEU A 52 12.51 0.57 1.35
C LEU A 52 13.88 1.08 0.91
N PHE A 53 14.38 2.11 1.61
CA PHE A 53 15.77 2.50 1.55
C PHE A 53 16.21 3.25 2.81
N THR A 54 17.50 3.16 3.10
CA THR A 54 18.26 4.12 3.92
C THR A 54 19.31 4.77 3.03
N ALA A 55 19.35 6.09 3.01
CA ALA A 55 20.28 6.88 2.25
C ALA A 55 21.15 7.70 3.20
N SER A 56 22.47 7.58 3.08
CA SER A 56 23.45 8.47 3.69
C SER A 56 23.95 9.43 2.62
N TYR A 57 23.95 10.72 2.92
CA TYR A 57 24.45 11.75 2.02
C TYR A 57 25.84 12.16 2.50
N ASP A 58 26.67 12.58 1.55
CA ASP A 58 28.01 13.11 1.78
C ASP A 58 29.03 12.00 2.15
N TYR A 59 30.33 12.33 2.13
CA TYR A 59 31.44 11.40 2.34
C TYR A 59 32.39 11.94 3.42
N GLY A 60 33.03 11.06 4.21
CA GLY A 60 33.97 11.43 5.27
C GLY A 60 33.51 11.04 6.69
N SER A 61 34.14 11.59 7.72
CA SER A 61 33.88 11.28 9.13
C SER A 61 32.93 12.25 9.86
N GLY A 62 32.41 13.27 9.15
CA GLY A 62 31.51 14.28 9.71
C GLY A 62 30.07 13.78 9.94
N GLU A 63 29.20 14.68 10.42
CA GLU A 63 27.76 14.39 10.51
C GLU A 63 27.14 14.27 9.11
N HIS A 64 26.60 13.10 8.81
CA HIS A 64 25.94 12.82 7.53
C HIS A 64 24.42 12.97 7.65
N GLU A 65 23.80 13.55 6.64
CA GLU A 65 22.35 13.50 6.53
C GLU A 65 21.92 12.05 6.28
N ILE A 66 20.96 11.53 7.06
CA ILE A 66 20.39 10.19 6.84
C ILE A 66 18.90 10.32 6.53
N ARG A 67 18.52 9.87 5.33
CA ARG A 67 17.11 9.79 4.91
C ARG A 67 16.67 8.35 4.82
N ARG A 68 15.44 8.10 5.25
CA ARG A 68 14.86 6.75 5.29
C ARG A 68 13.43 6.79 4.77
N CYS A 69 13.06 5.81 3.97
CA CYS A 69 11.68 5.49 3.68
C CYS A 69 11.39 4.08 4.16
N SER A 70 10.44 3.92 5.08
CA SER A 70 10.02 2.59 5.52
C SER A 70 9.02 1.94 4.56
N THR A 71 9.00 0.61 4.50
CA THR A 71 8.02 -0.13 3.70
C THR A 71 6.56 0.21 4.09
N PRO A 72 6.21 0.34 5.38
CA PRO A 72 4.88 0.83 5.78
C PRO A 72 4.59 2.27 5.35
N GLU A 73 5.58 3.17 5.36
CA GLU A 73 5.41 4.55 4.87
C GLU A 73 5.10 4.55 3.36
N TYR A 74 5.79 3.73 2.57
CA TYR A 74 5.49 3.56 1.15
C TYR A 74 4.03 3.12 0.93
N TYR A 75 3.59 2.05 1.60
CA TYR A 75 2.22 1.57 1.45
C TYR A 75 1.19 2.60 1.94
N ALA A 76 1.51 3.38 2.97
CA ALA A 76 0.66 4.49 3.41
C ALA A 76 0.54 5.59 2.34
N LEU A 77 1.63 5.91 1.63
CA LEU A 77 1.63 6.87 0.51
C LEU A 77 0.81 6.38 -0.68
N THR A 78 0.80 5.07 -0.95
CA THR A 78 -0.02 4.53 -2.05
C THR A 78 -1.51 4.69 -1.79
N GLY A 79 -1.94 4.81 -0.53
CA GLY A 79 -3.36 4.87 -0.16
C GLY A 79 -4.13 3.57 -0.41
N SER A 80 -3.44 2.45 -0.69
CA SER A 80 -4.06 1.15 -0.96
C SER A 80 -4.80 0.61 0.26
N ALA A 81 -4.24 0.77 1.47
CA ALA A 81 -4.82 0.25 2.70
C ALA A 81 -6.26 0.74 2.96
N ARG A 82 -6.51 2.05 2.80
CA ARG A 82 -7.86 2.62 2.96
C ARG A 82 -8.83 2.07 1.93
N ARG A 83 -8.40 1.99 0.68
CA ARG A 83 -9.24 1.51 -0.42
C ARG A 83 -9.54 0.03 -0.30
N ASN A 84 -8.55 -0.79 0.04
CA ASN A 84 -8.74 -2.21 0.31
C ASN A 84 -9.74 -2.43 1.45
N HIS A 85 -9.65 -1.63 2.51
CA HIS A 85 -10.62 -1.66 3.61
C HIS A 85 -12.04 -1.28 3.14
N ASP A 86 -12.18 -0.23 2.33
CA ASP A 86 -13.48 0.19 1.82
C ASP A 86 -14.05 -0.85 0.83
N LEU A 87 -13.18 -1.50 0.06
CA LEU A 87 -13.52 -2.58 -0.85
C LEU A 87 -13.98 -3.83 -0.07
N ASP A 88 -13.29 -4.18 1.02
CA ASP A 88 -13.67 -5.29 1.91
C ASP A 88 -15.04 -5.06 2.55
N LYS A 89 -15.36 -3.82 2.97
CA LYS A 89 -16.71 -3.46 3.43
C LYS A 89 -17.77 -3.67 2.36
N LYS A 90 -17.49 -3.27 1.11
CA LYS A 90 -18.40 -3.50 -0.01
C LYS A 90 -18.61 -5.00 -0.25
N LYS A 91 -17.54 -5.82 -0.17
CA LYS A 91 -17.63 -7.29 -0.31
C LYS A 91 -18.52 -7.91 0.77
N GLN A 92 -18.39 -7.43 2.01
CA GLN A 92 -19.23 -7.88 3.11
C GLN A 92 -20.70 -7.51 2.88
N ALA A 93 -20.97 -6.26 2.51
CA ALA A 93 -22.33 -5.78 2.30
C ALA A 93 -23.04 -6.50 1.13
N SER A 94 -22.32 -6.90 0.10
CA SER A 94 -22.86 -7.60 -1.06
C SER A 94 -22.80 -9.13 -0.97
N GLY A 95 -22.40 -9.69 0.18
CA GLY A 95 -22.23 -11.15 0.36
C GLY A 95 -21.07 -11.78 -0.42
N VAL A 96 -20.34 -11.03 -1.25
CA VAL A 96 -19.24 -11.52 -2.09
C VAL A 96 -18.10 -12.09 -1.27
N LYS A 97 -17.88 -11.57 -0.05
CA LYS A 97 -16.82 -12.09 0.83
C LYS A 97 -17.04 -13.56 1.22
N LEU A 98 -18.30 -13.96 1.40
CA LEU A 98 -18.67 -15.34 1.70
C LEU A 98 -18.38 -16.23 0.49
N ILE A 99 -18.85 -15.80 -0.69
CA ILE A 99 -18.61 -16.48 -1.97
C ILE A 99 -17.11 -16.70 -2.22
N GLU A 100 -16.27 -15.70 -1.94
CA GLU A 100 -14.82 -15.83 -2.12
C GLU A 100 -14.17 -16.78 -1.12
N SER A 101 -14.75 -16.93 0.08
CA SER A 101 -14.17 -17.75 1.17
C SER A 101 -14.53 -19.23 1.01
N GLU A 102 -15.69 -19.52 0.43
CA GLU A 102 -16.17 -20.88 0.13
C GLU A 102 -15.67 -21.41 -1.22
N PHE A 103 -14.91 -20.59 -1.98
CA PHE A 103 -14.45 -20.94 -3.31
C PHE A 103 -13.54 -22.18 -3.28
N PRO A 104 -13.88 -23.28 -3.99
CA PRO A 104 -13.01 -24.45 -4.08
C PRO A 104 -11.66 -24.11 -4.74
N THR A 105 -10.62 -24.88 -4.45
CA THR A 105 -9.29 -24.58 -5.03
C THR A 105 -9.19 -25.07 -6.47
N ALA A 106 -8.93 -24.15 -7.40
CA ALA A 106 -8.68 -24.48 -8.82
C ALA A 106 -7.39 -25.28 -9.07
N LYS A 107 -6.43 -25.17 -8.14
CA LYS A 107 -5.10 -25.81 -8.24
C LYS A 107 -5.15 -27.24 -7.71
N THR A 108 -5.81 -28.12 -8.45
CA THR A 108 -5.94 -29.54 -8.10
C THR A 108 -5.77 -30.42 -9.33
N ALA A 109 -5.16 -31.60 -9.13
CA ALA A 109 -5.09 -32.64 -10.15
C ALA A 109 -6.32 -33.58 -10.12
N ASN A 110 -7.16 -33.47 -9.09
CA ASN A 110 -8.36 -34.28 -8.94
C ASN A 110 -9.49 -33.70 -9.81
N ARG A 111 -10.00 -34.51 -10.75
CA ARG A 111 -11.07 -34.14 -11.69
C ARG A 111 -12.36 -33.72 -10.99
N ASP A 112 -12.75 -34.40 -9.92
CA ASP A 112 -14.01 -34.12 -9.23
C ASP A 112 -13.94 -32.80 -8.46
N GLN A 113 -12.82 -32.52 -7.79
CA GLN A 113 -12.58 -31.21 -7.15
C GLN A 113 -12.52 -30.07 -8.17
N TYR A 114 -11.94 -30.32 -9.35
CA TYR A 114 -11.95 -29.31 -10.42
C TYR A 114 -13.37 -29.10 -10.98
N ARG A 115 -14.18 -30.15 -11.09
CA ARG A 115 -15.60 -30.03 -11.47
C ARG A 115 -16.38 -29.20 -10.46
N GLU A 116 -16.16 -29.43 -9.16
CA GLU A 116 -16.77 -28.65 -8.08
C GLU A 116 -16.39 -27.17 -8.16
N TYR A 117 -15.10 -26.87 -8.41
CA TYR A 117 -14.63 -25.51 -8.68
C TYR A 117 -15.40 -24.85 -9.84
N LEU A 118 -15.55 -25.55 -10.97
CA LEU A 118 -16.26 -25.02 -12.13
C LEU A 118 -17.75 -24.80 -11.83
N GLN A 119 -18.41 -25.76 -11.18
CA GLN A 119 -19.82 -25.63 -10.78
C GLN A 119 -20.03 -24.42 -9.87
N TYR A 120 -19.18 -24.25 -8.86
CA TYR A 120 -19.21 -23.09 -7.97
C TYR A 120 -18.96 -21.78 -8.73
N PHE A 121 -17.97 -21.76 -9.63
CA PHE A 121 -17.67 -20.60 -10.47
C PHE A 121 -18.85 -20.20 -11.35
N PHE A 122 -19.50 -21.15 -12.02
CA PHE A 122 -20.64 -20.84 -12.88
C PHE A 122 -21.88 -20.43 -12.08
N ALA A 123 -22.11 -21.03 -10.91
CA ALA A 123 -23.23 -20.67 -10.04
C ALA A 123 -23.13 -19.23 -9.51
N HIS A 124 -21.92 -18.79 -9.15
CA HIS A 124 -21.70 -17.46 -8.55
C HIS A 124 -21.08 -16.43 -9.50
N GLY A 125 -20.74 -16.85 -10.72
CA GLY A 125 -19.98 -16.06 -11.69
C GLY A 125 -20.63 -14.72 -11.99
N ARG A 126 -21.95 -14.70 -12.23
CA ARG A 126 -22.69 -13.45 -12.51
C ARG A 126 -22.57 -12.45 -11.36
N THR A 127 -22.77 -12.88 -10.12
CA THR A 127 -22.62 -12.04 -8.92
C THR A 127 -21.21 -11.47 -8.80
N LEU A 128 -20.18 -12.29 -9.09
CA LEU A 128 -18.79 -11.86 -9.06
C LEU A 128 -18.49 -10.87 -10.18
N PHE A 129 -18.95 -11.12 -11.41
CA PHE A 129 -18.78 -10.23 -12.55
C PHE A 129 -19.47 -8.89 -12.32
N ASP A 130 -20.72 -8.90 -11.84
CA ASP A 130 -21.48 -7.70 -11.52
C ASP A 130 -20.79 -6.88 -10.42
N PHE A 131 -20.27 -7.55 -9.38
CA PHE A 131 -19.53 -6.87 -8.32
C PHE A 131 -18.23 -6.25 -8.82
N TYR A 132 -17.46 -6.96 -9.66
CA TYR A 132 -16.14 -6.53 -10.15
C TYR A 132 -16.16 -5.79 -11.49
N ASN A 133 -17.35 -5.42 -11.97
CA ASN A 133 -17.55 -4.81 -13.29
C ASN A 133 -16.78 -3.48 -13.48
N ALA A 134 -16.90 -2.93 -14.69
CA ALA A 134 -16.21 -1.72 -15.15
C ALA A 134 -16.36 -0.49 -14.23
N SER A 135 -17.41 -0.39 -13.40
CA SER A 135 -17.54 0.68 -12.40
C SER A 135 -16.36 0.74 -11.41
N ARG A 136 -15.65 -0.38 -11.23
CA ARG A 136 -14.41 -0.45 -10.42
C ARG A 136 -13.13 -0.15 -11.18
N GLY A 137 -13.21 0.07 -12.50
CA GLY A 137 -12.08 0.54 -13.30
C GLY A 137 -11.50 1.83 -12.73
N GLN A 138 -12.36 2.71 -12.20
CA GLN A 138 -11.94 3.94 -11.53
C GLN A 138 -11.11 3.66 -10.25
N GLU A 139 -11.51 2.71 -9.42
CA GLU A 139 -10.76 2.32 -8.22
C GLU A 139 -9.38 1.74 -8.58
N ARG A 140 -9.32 0.90 -9.63
CA ARG A 140 -8.07 0.37 -10.19
C ARG A 140 -7.17 1.48 -10.75
N PHE A 141 -7.75 2.44 -11.46
CA PHE A 141 -7.03 3.60 -11.98
C PHE A 141 -6.46 4.46 -10.85
N TYR A 142 -7.24 4.74 -9.82
CA TYR A 142 -6.72 5.42 -8.64
C TYR A 142 -5.63 4.58 -7.97
N ASN A 143 -5.71 3.25 -7.96
CA ASN A 143 -4.69 2.39 -7.34
C ASN A 143 -3.36 2.55 -8.06
N TYR A 144 -3.42 2.51 -9.39
CA TYR A 144 -2.30 2.80 -10.26
C TYR A 144 -1.73 4.20 -10.02
N GLN A 145 -2.58 5.24 -10.06
CA GLN A 145 -2.15 6.62 -9.83
C GLN A 145 -1.52 6.81 -8.44
N GLY A 146 -2.10 6.20 -7.41
CA GLY A 146 -1.56 6.23 -6.04
C GLY A 146 -0.16 5.62 -5.95
N ARG A 147 0.08 4.50 -6.65
CA ARG A 147 1.42 3.90 -6.74
C ARG A 147 2.41 4.84 -7.44
N GLN A 148 1.99 5.50 -8.52
CA GLN A 148 2.86 6.46 -9.23
C GLN A 148 3.21 7.67 -8.35
N ARG A 149 2.21 8.26 -7.68
CA ARG A 149 2.45 9.37 -6.73
C ARG A 149 3.35 8.94 -5.57
N ALA A 150 3.19 7.71 -5.07
CA ALA A 150 4.05 7.19 -4.01
C ALA A 150 5.50 7.02 -4.48
N LYS A 151 5.74 6.47 -5.69
CA LYS A 151 7.08 6.38 -6.29
C LYS A 151 7.71 7.76 -6.48
N ALA A 152 6.94 8.72 -6.98
CA ALA A 152 7.41 10.10 -7.13
C ALA A 152 7.79 10.73 -5.78
N GLU A 153 6.99 10.54 -4.73
CA GLU A 153 7.33 11.06 -3.40
C GLU A 153 8.52 10.33 -2.77
N ILE A 154 8.71 9.03 -3.02
CA ILE A 154 9.92 8.29 -2.60
C ILE A 154 11.17 8.88 -3.25
N ALA A 155 11.15 9.10 -4.57
CA ALA A 155 12.24 9.76 -5.28
C ALA A 155 12.48 11.18 -4.75
N ASN A 156 11.41 11.91 -4.44
CA ASN A 156 11.51 13.25 -3.85
C ASN A 156 12.07 13.23 -2.41
N ILE A 157 11.77 12.19 -1.62
CA ILE A 157 12.39 11.98 -0.30
C ILE A 157 13.89 11.73 -0.47
N LEU A 158 14.29 10.95 -1.47
CA LEU A 158 15.69 10.72 -1.77
C LEU A 158 16.39 12.02 -2.24
N ILE A 159 15.88 12.70 -3.26
CA ILE A 159 16.58 13.85 -3.85
C ILE A 159 16.50 15.09 -2.94
N ASN A 160 15.29 15.51 -2.57
CA ASN A 160 15.02 16.79 -1.91
C ASN A 160 14.57 16.67 -0.45
N GLY A 161 14.54 15.46 0.12
CA GLY A 161 14.02 15.19 1.46
C GLY A 161 12.49 15.11 1.56
N GLY A 162 11.77 15.44 0.48
CA GLY A 162 10.30 15.41 0.42
C GLY A 162 9.63 16.21 1.54
N ARG A 163 8.34 15.92 1.82
CA ARG A 163 7.64 16.56 2.96
C ARG A 163 8.12 16.07 4.33
N LYS A 164 8.87 14.96 4.37
CA LYS A 164 9.30 14.29 5.60
C LYS A 164 10.46 15.02 6.26
N TYR A 165 11.48 15.39 5.47
CA TYR A 165 12.71 16.01 5.95
C TYR A 165 12.74 17.53 5.74
N ASN A 166 12.00 18.07 4.77
CA ASN A 166 11.91 19.53 4.57
C ASN A 166 10.90 20.16 5.55
N ARG A 167 11.39 20.93 6.54
CA ARG A 167 10.57 21.58 7.57
C ARG A 167 9.55 22.59 7.02
N GLN A 168 9.91 23.36 6.00
CA GLN A 168 9.04 24.37 5.39
C GLN A 168 7.86 23.71 4.64
N ARG A 169 8.09 22.56 4.01
CA ARG A 169 7.05 21.80 3.28
C ARG A 169 6.23 20.87 4.18
N ARG A 170 6.58 20.76 5.46
CA ARG A 170 5.98 19.82 6.41
C ARG A 170 4.70 20.39 7.03
N LYS A 171 3.54 20.05 6.47
CA LYS A 171 2.24 20.46 7.02
C LYS A 171 1.92 19.79 8.37
N ASN A 172 1.70 20.59 9.41
CA ASN A 172 1.00 20.30 10.68
C ASN A 172 1.31 18.96 11.39
N THR A 173 2.54 18.41 11.29
CA THR A 173 2.87 17.10 11.88
C THR A 173 2.75 17.08 13.41
N LYS A 174 3.13 18.16 14.12
CA LYS A 174 3.02 18.24 15.58
C LYS A 174 1.56 18.26 16.05
N GLN A 175 0.73 19.05 15.39
CA GLN A 175 -0.71 19.15 15.66
C GLN A 175 -1.42 17.83 15.32
N ASN A 176 -1.12 17.23 14.16
CA ASN A 176 -1.65 15.93 13.75
C ASN A 176 -1.23 14.81 14.71
N ARG A 177 0.01 14.82 15.22
CA ARG A 177 0.49 13.86 16.22
C ARG A 177 -0.26 13.99 17.55
N ARG A 178 -0.49 15.24 18.02
CA ARG A 178 -1.32 15.52 19.21
C ARG A 178 -2.76 15.04 19.02
N ALA A 179 -3.38 15.38 17.89
CA ALA A 179 -4.74 14.94 17.55
C ALA A 179 -4.86 13.41 17.52
N ARG A 180 -3.90 12.71 16.90
CA ARG A 180 -3.86 11.23 16.88
C ARG A 180 -3.74 10.63 18.30
N LYS A 181 -2.93 11.22 19.18
CA LYS A 181 -2.80 10.78 20.59
C LYS A 181 -4.12 10.95 21.34
N MET A 182 -4.80 12.08 21.15
CA MET A 182 -6.11 12.35 21.75
C MET A 182 -7.19 11.39 21.24
N ASN A 183 -7.25 11.15 19.93
CA ASN A 183 -8.21 10.20 19.34
C ASN A 183 -7.98 8.77 19.82
N ARG A 184 -6.72 8.32 19.98
CA ARG A 184 -6.41 7.00 20.57
C ARG A 184 -6.91 6.90 22.01
N ARG A 185 -6.70 7.93 22.83
CA ARG A 185 -7.20 7.98 24.22
C ARG A 185 -8.74 7.92 24.26
N ARG A 186 -9.41 8.71 23.42
CA ARG A 186 -10.88 8.66 23.27
C ARG A 186 -11.38 7.27 22.89
N LYS A 187 -10.73 6.62 21.91
CA LYS A 187 -11.12 5.28 21.45
C LYS A 187 -10.94 4.21 22.54
N LYS A 188 -9.83 4.26 23.30
CA LYS A 188 -9.62 3.39 24.47
C LYS A 188 -10.68 3.59 25.54
N ARG A 189 -11.01 4.85 25.87
CA ARG A 189 -12.09 5.16 26.83
C ARG A 189 -13.44 4.63 26.38
N LYS A 190 -13.78 4.77 25.10
CA LYS A 190 -15.03 4.24 24.54
C LYS A 190 -15.09 2.72 24.63
N GLN A 191 -14.00 2.02 24.30
CA GLN A 191 -13.91 0.56 24.46
C GLN A 191 -14.01 0.10 25.91
N ALA A 192 -13.38 0.82 26.85
CA ALA A 192 -13.49 0.51 28.27
C ALA A 192 -14.94 0.62 28.77
N ARG A 193 -15.66 1.68 28.38
CA ARG A 193 -17.09 1.85 28.72
C ARG A 193 -17.97 0.73 28.14
N LEU A 194 -17.75 0.37 26.88
CA LEU A 194 -18.48 -0.74 26.24
C LEU A 194 -18.24 -2.08 26.97
N ARG A 195 -17.01 -2.33 27.44
CA ARG A 195 -16.72 -3.54 28.23
C ARG A 195 -17.36 -3.54 29.61
N GLN A 196 -17.47 -2.37 30.25
CA GLN A 196 -18.17 -2.24 31.53
C GLN A 196 -19.67 -2.49 31.37
N GLN A 197 -20.29 -1.91 30.34
CA GLN A 197 -21.70 -2.15 30.01
C GLN A 197 -22.00 -3.62 29.72
N GLN A 198 -21.13 -4.29 28.97
CA GLN A 198 -21.28 -5.73 28.69
C GLN A 198 -21.08 -6.63 29.92
N ALA A 199 -20.26 -6.20 30.89
CA ALA A 199 -20.08 -6.92 32.14
C ALA A 199 -21.29 -6.74 33.08
N GLU A 200 -21.83 -5.52 33.15
CA GLU A 200 -23.04 -5.21 33.93
C GLU A 200 -24.30 -5.89 33.37
N GLU A 201 -24.44 -5.98 32.04
CA GLU A 201 -25.53 -6.74 31.39
C GLU A 201 -25.40 -8.25 31.57
N GLY A 202 -24.17 -8.79 31.59
CA GLY A 202 -23.91 -10.22 31.83
C GLY A 202 -24.22 -10.66 33.26
N ASP A 203 -23.84 -9.86 34.27
CA ASP A 203 -24.16 -10.15 35.67
C ASP A 203 -25.67 -10.08 35.95
N SER A 204 -26.42 -9.21 35.27
CA SER A 204 -27.89 -9.14 35.42
C SER A 204 -28.61 -10.34 34.80
N SER A 205 -28.04 -10.99 33.78
CA SER A 205 -28.63 -12.20 33.17
C SER A 205 -28.40 -13.46 34.01
N ASP A 206 -27.27 -13.54 34.73
CA ASP A 206 -26.95 -14.68 35.60
C ASP A 206 -27.72 -14.67 36.92
N ILE A 207 -28.18 -13.49 37.38
CA ILE A 207 -29.07 -13.38 38.55
C ILE A 207 -30.47 -13.93 38.23
N ASN A 208 -31.04 -13.56 37.07
CA ASN A 208 -32.37 -14.05 36.66
C ASN A 208 -32.40 -15.55 36.30
N ALA A 209 -31.27 -16.15 35.93
CA ALA A 209 -31.17 -17.59 35.63
C ALA A 209 -31.02 -18.46 36.90
N ARG A 210 -30.75 -17.86 38.06
CA ARG A 210 -30.63 -18.57 39.35
C ARG A 210 -31.90 -18.53 40.20
N GLU A 211 -32.87 -17.71 39.83
CA GLU A 211 -34.16 -17.57 40.53
C GLU A 211 -35.35 -18.24 39.80
N ALA A 212 -35.09 -18.97 38.71
CA ALA A 212 -36.07 -19.80 37.99
C ALA A 212 -35.74 -21.28 38.11
#